data_AF-A0A1G0SHI4-F1
#
_entry.id   AF-A0A1G0SHI4-F1
#
_cell.length_a   1.000
_cell.length_b   1.000
_cell.length_c   1.000
_cell.angle_alpha   90.00
_cell.angle_beta   90.00
_cell.angle_gamma   90.00
#
_symmetry.space_group_name_H-M   'P 1'
#
loop_
_entity.id
_entity.type
_entity.pdbx_description
1 polymer ?
#
loop_
_entity_poly.entity_id
_entity_poly.type
_entity_poly.pdbx_seq_one_letter_code
_entity_poly.pdbx_strand_id
1 'polypeptide(L)'
;MELKTRRKIILVGDKVLISPDRDAEKSAHGLYLPPGVREKEKIQSGMVMQVGPGYAVPNPHFIDQESWSTTPKEPVKYLPLQAEEGDYALFLRDSAIEVEYENQRYLIVSHSNILMLIRPNVLDGI
;
A
#
# COMPACT_ATOMS: atom_id res chain seq x y z
N MET A 1 24.57 -25.19 5.37
CA MET A 1 23.11 -24.95 5.38
C MET A 1 22.92 -23.48 5.12
N GLU A 2 22.58 -23.13 3.89
CA GLU A 2 22.48 -21.74 3.44
C GLU A 2 21.16 -21.17 3.95
N LEU A 3 21.22 -20.22 4.88
CA LEU A 3 20.04 -19.52 5.36
C LEU A 3 19.53 -18.64 4.21
N LYS A 4 18.50 -19.12 3.49
CA LYS A 4 17.71 -18.27 2.61
C LYS A 4 16.92 -17.28 3.48
N THR A 5 17.57 -16.19 3.87
CA THR A 5 16.91 -15.08 4.56
C THR A 5 15.98 -14.40 3.56
N ARG A 6 14.68 -14.73 3.59
CA ARG A 6 13.66 -13.92 2.90
C ARG A 6 13.68 -12.54 3.55
N ARG A 7 14.10 -11.52 2.80
CA ARG A 7 14.10 -10.15 3.32
C ARG A 7 12.63 -9.72 3.44
N LYS A 8 12.26 -9.21 4.61
CA LYS A 8 10.92 -8.70 4.87
C LYS A 8 10.88 -7.24 4.42
N ILE A 9 9.95 -6.90 3.54
CA ILE A 9 9.66 -5.50 3.21
C ILE A 9 8.93 -4.90 4.42
N ILE A 10 9.32 -3.68 4.82
CA ILE A 10 8.66 -2.92 5.88
C ILE A 10 8.39 -1.53 5.31
N LEU A 11 7.12 -1.16 5.22
CA LEU A 11 6.72 0.19 4.82
C LEU A 11 6.72 1.12 6.02
N VAL A 12 7.16 2.36 5.80
CA VAL A 12 7.27 3.39 6.84
C VAL A 12 6.08 4.34 6.73
N GLY A 13 5.47 4.66 7.87
CA GLY A 13 4.37 5.62 7.96
C GLY A 13 3.14 5.20 7.16
N ASP A 14 2.64 6.11 6.34
CA ASP A 14 1.40 6.00 5.57
C ASP A 14 1.59 5.38 4.17
N LYS A 15 2.72 4.75 3.92
CA LYS A 15 3.07 4.21 2.60
C LYS A 15 2.34 2.90 2.33
N VAL A 16 1.96 2.70 1.08
CA VAL A 16 1.31 1.49 0.57
C VAL A 16 2.11 0.97 -0.62
N LEU A 17 2.43 -0.33 -0.60
CA LEU A 17 3.12 -1.01 -1.69
C LEU A 17 2.08 -1.64 -2.60
N ILE A 18 2.12 -1.29 -3.88
CA ILE A 18 1.15 -1.71 -4.87
C ILE A 18 1.87 -2.45 -6.00
N SER A 19 1.37 -3.62 -6.38
CA SER A 19 1.73 -4.26 -7.64
C SER A 19 0.86 -3.64 -8.73
N PRO A 20 1.41 -2.85 -9.66
CA PRO A 20 0.61 -2.23 -10.71
C PRO A 20 0.00 -3.29 -11.61
N ASP A 21 -1.16 -2.98 -12.20
CA ASP A 21 -1.72 -3.83 -13.24
C ASP A 21 -0.77 -3.95 -14.42
N ARG A 22 -0.82 -5.11 -15.08
CA ARG A 22 -0.09 -5.28 -16.32
C ARG A 22 -0.61 -4.27 -17.33
N ASP A 23 0.34 -3.73 -18.06
CA ASP A 23 0.07 -2.81 -19.14
C ASP A 23 -0.76 -3.50 -20.24
N ALA A 24 -2.09 -3.32 -20.20
CA ALA A 24 -2.99 -3.81 -21.24
C ALA A 24 -2.73 -3.05 -22.55
N GLU A 25 -2.20 -3.74 -23.56
CA GLU A 25 -1.94 -3.16 -24.88
C GLU A 25 -3.23 -2.84 -25.66
N LYS A 26 -4.36 -3.43 -25.25
CA LYS A 26 -5.67 -3.29 -25.88
C LYS A 26 -6.65 -2.62 -24.92
N SER A 27 -7.41 -1.66 -25.44
CA SER A 27 -8.60 -1.12 -24.75
C SER A 27 -9.68 -2.20 -24.58
N ALA A 28 -10.68 -1.93 -23.74
CA ALA A 28 -11.83 -2.83 -23.52
C ALA A 28 -12.57 -3.23 -24.83
N HIS A 29 -12.41 -2.45 -25.91
CA HIS A 29 -13.00 -2.70 -27.23
C HIS A 29 -12.02 -3.35 -28.22
N GLY A 30 -10.87 -3.86 -27.76
CA GLY A 30 -9.90 -4.58 -28.60
C GLY A 30 -9.00 -3.70 -29.48
N LEU A 31 -9.12 -2.38 -29.40
CA LEU A 31 -8.25 -1.44 -30.12
C LEU A 31 -6.89 -1.30 -29.43
N TYR A 32 -5.81 -1.28 -30.22
CA TYR A 32 -4.47 -0.96 -29.74
C TYR A 32 -4.39 0.50 -29.28
N LEU A 33 -3.83 0.71 -28.10
CA LEU A 33 -3.59 2.07 -27.60
C LEU A 33 -2.37 2.69 -28.30
N PRO A 34 -2.46 3.94 -28.81
CA PRO A 34 -1.30 4.64 -29.35
C PRO A 34 -0.20 4.82 -28.28
N PRO A 35 1.08 4.85 -28.67
CA PRO A 35 2.18 5.09 -27.74
C PRO A 35 2.00 6.44 -27.03
N GLY A 36 2.21 6.48 -25.71
CA GLY A 36 2.11 7.69 -24.89
C GLY A 36 0.70 8.11 -24.44
N VAL A 37 -0.38 7.45 -24.89
CA VAL A 37 -1.74 7.73 -24.38
C VAL A 37 -1.87 7.38 -22.90
N ARG A 38 -1.19 6.31 -22.47
CA ARG A 38 -1.26 5.78 -21.10
C ARG A 38 -0.48 6.65 -20.11
N GLU A 39 0.57 7.32 -20.57
CA GLU A 39 1.30 8.31 -19.76
C GLU A 39 0.46 9.56 -19.47
N LYS A 40 -0.59 9.83 -20.28
CA LYS A 40 -1.54 10.91 -20.03
C LYS A 40 -2.63 10.53 -19.03
N GLU A 41 -2.76 9.25 -18.68
CA GLU A 41 -3.71 8.82 -17.66
C GLU A 41 -3.21 9.21 -16.28
N LYS A 42 -3.96 10.09 -15.62
CA LYS A 42 -3.63 10.60 -14.28
C LYS A 42 -3.85 9.57 -13.17
N ILE A 43 -4.66 8.55 -13.45
CA ILE A 43 -5.05 7.52 -12.50
C ILE A 43 -4.45 6.20 -12.96
N GLN A 44 -3.88 5.46 -12.02
CA GLN A 44 -3.39 4.11 -12.23
C GLN A 44 -4.02 3.18 -11.18
N SER A 45 -4.00 1.88 -11.47
CA SER A 45 -4.57 0.84 -10.63
C SER A 45 -3.58 -0.30 -10.36
N GLY A 46 -3.85 -1.06 -9.29
CA GLY A 46 -3.09 -2.25 -8.95
C GLY A 46 -3.51 -2.87 -7.61
N MET A 47 -2.91 -4.02 -7.28
CA MET A 47 -3.18 -4.76 -6.04
C MET A 47 -2.29 -4.26 -4.91
N VAL A 48 -2.87 -4.02 -3.73
CA VAL A 48 -2.15 -3.68 -2.51
C VAL A 48 -1.45 -4.93 -1.96
N MET A 49 -0.12 -4.87 -1.92
CA MET A 49 0.75 -5.97 -1.48
C MET A 49 1.15 -5.86 -0.02
N GLN A 50 1.32 -4.62 0.47
CA GLN A 50 1.68 -4.35 1.85
C GLN A 50 1.25 -2.93 2.25
N VAL A 51 0.92 -2.74 3.52
CA VAL A 51 0.58 -1.43 4.08
C VAL A 51 1.53 -1.06 5.22
N GLY A 52 1.85 0.23 5.30
CA GLY A 52 2.62 0.79 6.40
C GLY A 52 1.81 0.82 7.70
N PRO A 53 2.48 1.11 8.84
CA PRO A 53 1.82 1.16 10.14
C PRO A 53 0.78 2.30 10.24
N GLY A 54 0.82 3.26 9.33
CA GLY A 54 -0.07 4.42 9.29
C GLY A 54 0.53 5.63 10.02
N TYR A 55 -0.31 6.41 10.68
CA TYR A 55 0.09 7.71 11.22
C TYR A 55 0.52 7.59 12.68
N ALA A 56 1.74 8.05 12.98
CA ALA A 56 2.23 8.13 14.34
C ALA A 56 1.42 9.17 15.14
N VAL A 57 0.83 8.75 16.25
CA VAL A 57 0.14 9.61 17.22
C VAL A 57 0.83 9.51 18.58
N PRO A 58 0.98 10.63 19.31
CA PRO A 58 1.47 10.60 20.68
C PRO A 58 0.59 9.71 21.54
N ASN A 59 1.20 8.87 22.38
CA ASN A 59 0.44 8.07 23.33
C ASN A 59 0.18 8.90 24.61
N PRO A 60 -1.06 9.37 24.87
CA PRO A 60 -1.34 10.19 26.05
C PRO A 60 -1.08 9.44 27.37
N HIS A 61 -1.14 8.10 27.35
CA HIS A 61 -0.90 7.26 28.51
C HIS A 61 0.59 6.92 28.73
N PHE A 62 1.50 7.56 27.98
CA PHE A 62 2.94 7.36 28.14
C PHE A 62 3.47 7.97 29.44
N ILE A 63 2.86 9.08 29.88
CA ILE A 63 3.29 9.82 31.08
C ILE A 63 2.70 9.19 32.36
N ASP A 64 1.52 8.57 32.26
CA ASP A 64 0.83 7.85 33.35
C ASP A 64 1.38 6.43 33.56
N GLN A 65 2.71 6.33 33.66
CA GLN A 65 3.38 5.07 33.95
C GLN A 65 3.29 4.82 35.46
N GLU A 66 2.20 4.18 35.90
CA GLU A 66 2.13 3.67 37.27
C GLU A 66 3.28 2.66 37.46
N SER A 67 4.16 2.89 38.46
CA SER A 67 5.44 2.18 38.63
C SER A 67 5.34 0.65 38.79
N TRP A 68 4.13 0.09 38.85
CA TRP A 68 3.85 -1.34 38.94
C TRP A 68 3.48 -2.00 37.59
N SER A 69 3.30 -1.24 36.51
CA SER A 69 3.00 -1.81 35.19
C SER A 69 4.25 -2.37 34.50
N THR A 70 4.29 -3.69 34.31
CA THR A 70 5.40 -4.43 33.65
C THR A 70 5.42 -4.27 32.12
N THR A 71 4.43 -3.60 31.53
CA THR A 71 4.33 -3.42 30.08
C THR A 71 4.82 -2.03 29.69
N PRO A 72 5.94 -1.90 28.95
CA PRO A 72 6.35 -0.61 28.40
C PRO A 72 5.25 -0.12 27.46
N LYS A 73 4.53 0.94 27.84
CA LYS A 73 3.65 1.64 26.89
C LYS A 73 4.57 2.38 25.93
N GLU A 74 4.55 2.02 24.65
CA GLU A 74 5.33 2.72 23.62
C GLU A 74 4.95 4.22 23.59
N PRO A 75 5.92 5.14 23.41
CA PRO A 75 5.65 6.58 23.38
C PRO A 75 4.78 7.00 22.19
N VAL A 76 4.78 6.19 21.14
CA VAL A 76 4.06 6.41 19.89
C VAL A 76 3.11 5.25 19.67
N LYS A 77 1.85 5.55 19.37
CA LYS A 77 0.92 4.59 18.79
C LYS A 77 0.74 4.92 17.32
N TYR A 78 0.37 3.94 16.51
CA TYR A 78 0.04 4.19 15.11
C TYR A 78 -1.46 4.07 14.89
N LEU A 79 -2.04 5.04 14.19
CA LEU A 79 -3.37 4.94 13.63
C LEU A 79 -3.25 4.18 12.29
N PRO A 80 -3.84 2.98 12.16
CA PRO A 80 -3.70 2.16 10.97
C PRO A 80 -4.30 2.82 9.73
N LEU A 81 -3.83 2.39 8.57
CA LEU A 81 -4.38 2.83 7.28
C LEU A 81 -5.73 2.15 7.00
N GLN A 82 -6.56 2.81 6.20
CA GLN A 82 -7.79 2.21 5.69
C GLN A 82 -7.51 1.12 4.63
N ALA A 83 -6.39 1.25 3.92
CA ALA A 83 -5.92 0.22 2.99
C ALA A 83 -5.49 -1.02 3.75
N GLU A 84 -5.81 -2.19 3.20
CA GLU A 84 -5.39 -3.49 3.69
C GLU A 84 -4.70 -4.28 2.58
N GLU A 85 -3.89 -5.26 2.98
CA GLU A 85 -3.31 -6.22 2.05
C GLU A 85 -4.42 -6.98 1.30
N GLY A 86 -4.32 -7.04 -0.03
CA GLY A 86 -5.32 -7.66 -0.89
C GLY A 86 -6.38 -6.70 -1.45
N ASP A 87 -6.43 -5.45 -1.03
CA ASP A 87 -7.27 -4.44 -1.68
C ASP A 87 -6.82 -4.19 -3.12
N TYR A 88 -7.77 -3.86 -4.00
CA TYR A 88 -7.46 -3.28 -5.30
C TYR A 88 -7.58 -1.76 -5.23
N ALA A 89 -6.50 -1.05 -5.54
CA ALA A 89 -6.40 0.40 -5.35
C ALA A 89 -6.41 1.15 -6.69
N LEU A 90 -7.13 2.28 -6.74
CA LEU A 90 -6.96 3.32 -7.76
C LEU A 90 -6.30 4.52 -7.11
N PHE A 91 -5.26 5.06 -7.73
CA PHE A 91 -4.41 6.10 -7.15
C PHE A 91 -3.87 7.04 -8.22
N LEU A 92 -3.38 8.19 -7.78
CA LEU A 92 -2.75 9.18 -8.65
C LEU A 92 -1.39 8.68 -9.14
N ARG A 93 -1.23 8.53 -10.45
CA ARG A 93 -0.01 8.03 -11.10
C ARG A 93 1.20 8.91 -10.78
N ASP A 94 1.05 10.23 -10.90
CA ASP A 94 2.12 11.20 -10.70
C ASP A 94 2.67 11.23 -9.27
N SER A 95 1.95 10.62 -8.32
CA SER A 95 2.34 10.53 -6.91
C SER A 95 2.95 9.18 -6.53
N ALA A 96 3.03 8.23 -7.47
CA ALA A 96 3.58 6.91 -7.25
C ALA A 96 5.10 6.92 -7.47
N ILE A 97 5.84 6.29 -6.56
CA ILE A 97 7.29 6.09 -6.68
C ILE A 97 7.53 4.67 -7.17
N GLU A 98 8.19 4.52 -8.31
CA GLU A 98 8.54 3.20 -8.84
C GLU A 98 9.74 2.61 -8.13
N VAL A 99 9.63 1.34 -7.73
CA VAL A 99 10.71 0.60 -7.08
C VAL A 99 10.79 -0.79 -7.70
N GLU A 100 12.00 -1.23 -8.04
CA GLU A 100 12.27 -2.61 -8.44
C GLU A 100 12.86 -3.37 -7.25
N TYR A 101 12.26 -4.51 -6.91
CA TYR A 101 12.71 -5.35 -5.82
C TYR A 101 12.53 -6.83 -6.20
N GLU A 102 13.60 -7.63 -6.05
CA GLU A 102 13.62 -9.06 -6.44
C GLU A 102 13.15 -9.29 -7.90
N ASN A 103 13.60 -8.43 -8.83
CA ASN A 103 13.22 -8.43 -10.25
C ASN A 103 11.72 -8.23 -10.52
N GLN A 104 11.01 -7.63 -9.56
CA GLN A 104 9.61 -7.28 -9.72
C GLN A 104 9.40 -5.78 -9.46
N ARG A 105 8.62 -5.14 -10.33
CA ARG A 105 8.26 -3.72 -10.22
C ARG A 105 7.11 -3.56 -9.26
N TYR A 106 7.26 -2.61 -8.34
CA TYR A 106 6.24 -2.16 -7.42
C TYR A 106 6.11 -0.64 -7.49
N LEU A 107 5.00 -0.14 -6.97
CA LEU A 107 4.74 1.26 -6.75
C LEU A 107 4.58 1.51 -5.26
N ILE A 108 5.28 2.51 -4.74
CA ILE A 108 5.06 3.03 -3.40
C ILE A 108 4.19 4.27 -3.51
N VAL A 109 3.03 4.25 -2.86
CA VAL A 109 2.03 5.32 -2.89
C VAL A 109 1.70 5.73 -1.46
N SER A 110 1.65 7.04 -1.19
CA SER A 110 1.14 7.53 0.10
C SER A 110 -0.37 7.29 0.17
N HIS A 111 -0.89 6.88 1.33
CA HIS A 111 -2.31 6.57 1.51
C HIS A 111 -3.22 7.72 1.08
N SER A 112 -2.81 8.98 1.30
CA SER A 112 -3.55 10.18 0.87
C SER A 112 -3.76 10.32 -0.65
N ASN A 113 -2.97 9.62 -1.47
CA ASN A 113 -3.03 9.66 -2.94
C ASN A 113 -3.77 8.45 -3.52
N ILE A 114 -4.27 7.57 -2.67
CA ILE A 114 -5.21 6.50 -3.04
C ILE A 114 -6.61 7.11 -3.07
N LEU A 115 -7.26 7.02 -4.23
CA LEU A 115 -8.58 7.58 -4.49
C LEU A 115 -9.69 6.60 -4.12
N MET A 116 -9.44 5.30 -4.33
CA MET A 116 -10.43 4.26 -4.10
C MET A 116 -9.76 2.94 -3.76
N LEU A 117 -10.40 2.17 -2.87
CA LEU A 117 -10.05 0.79 -2.53
C LEU A 117 -11.28 -0.09 -2.82
N ILE A 118 -11.07 -1.18 -3.55
CA ILE A 118 -12.08 -2.20 -3.80
C ILE A 118 -11.68 -3.43 -3.00
N ARG A 119 -12.53 -3.80 -2.05
CA ARG A 119 -12.36 -4.98 -1.21
C ARG A 119 -13.46 -5.98 -1.52
N PRO A 120 -13.13 -7.21 -1.98
CA PRO A 120 -14.14 -8.23 -2.20
C PRO A 120 -14.83 -8.54 -0.86
N ASN A 121 -16.15 -8.52 -0.84
CA ASN A 121 -16.92 -8.89 0.34
C ASN A 121 -17.38 -10.34 0.20
N VAL A 122 -17.43 -11.08 1.31
CA VAL A 122 -17.80 -12.50 1.35
C VAL A 122 -19.27 -12.73 0.92
N LEU A 123 -20.05 -11.66 0.75
CA LEU A 123 -21.47 -11.71 0.38
C LEU A 123 -21.75 -11.85 -1.13
N ASP A 124 -20.74 -11.79 -2.01
CA ASP A 124 -20.94 -11.88 -3.47
C ASP A 124 -21.24 -13.32 -3.98
N GLY A 125 -21.71 -14.22 -3.10
CA GLY A 125 -21.91 -15.65 -3.38
C GLY A 125 -23.08 -16.32 -2.65
N ILE A 126 -24.08 -15.57 -2.19
CA ILE A 126 -25.36 -16.13 -1.67
C ILE A 126 -26.52 -15.63 -2.52
#